data_AF-A0A7S2LDE2-F1
#
_entry.id   AF-A0A7S2LDE2-F1
#
_cell.length_a   1.000
_cell.length_b   1.000
_cell.length_c   1.000
_cell.angle_alpha   90.00
_cell.angle_beta   90.00
_cell.angle_gamma   90.00
#
_symmetry.space_group_name_H-M   'P 1'
#
loop_
_entity.id
_entity.type
_entity.pdbx_description
1 polymer ?
#
loop_
_entity_poly.entity_id
_entity_poly.type
_entity_poly.pdbx_seq_one_letter_code
_entity_poly.pdbx_strand_id
1 'polypeptide(L)'
;MKLSTMIITLSLPRFTSCFVSRSIHPATSIAASSISLQSSRLFGKSSDEETELIGVGVSRLDTLQTLLSERGAPGSRGCSQGGGDIVPIPLSSSSSSEFKDLHPHLLPLARSQSTGNVICALRRAYADDAGYDSPSLASPWPIVESAVGLPGMRLLSLNSEHLMRRICADTDANLEGDDAQRILELYNDGLGSGSLGAMDVPYEMGSVEKLGYGLEKYVLLRVGPFPDLYETMANQHLSRGDEESSLIAAEASNGKFGGFGSTFAFYAKLLSSLPNREEECRDAARMCVRMPLPSMGLTVSDFATVSKMAQYADAADNTETALQKLRDMYEKIREHEQDENNGDKSVKQTAMEDANYLLDIACLTGQKYGEVREEIANIYRSAGMESDADFADRIQ
;
A
#
# COMPACT_ATOMS: atom_id res chain seq x y z
N MET A 1 26.56 -63.63 -1.17
CA MET A 1 25.52 -62.75 -1.76
C MET A 1 24.48 -62.45 -0.70
N LYS A 2 24.54 -61.25 -0.12
CA LYS A 2 23.49 -60.64 0.72
C LYS A 2 23.44 -59.18 0.28
N LEU A 3 22.36 -58.75 -0.37
CA LEU A 3 22.09 -57.34 -0.63
C LEU A 3 21.32 -56.79 0.58
N SER A 4 21.87 -55.76 1.20
CA SER A 4 21.22 -54.98 2.25
C SER A 4 20.59 -53.75 1.59
N THR A 5 19.28 -53.60 1.72
CA THR A 5 18.53 -52.44 1.23
C THR A 5 18.70 -51.29 2.22
N MET A 6 19.32 -50.20 1.78
CA MET A 6 19.44 -48.96 2.56
C MET A 6 18.25 -48.05 2.24
N ILE A 7 17.41 -47.78 3.24
CA ILE A 7 16.34 -46.77 3.19
C ILE A 7 16.98 -45.44 3.56
N ILE A 8 16.95 -44.46 2.66
CA ILE A 8 17.37 -43.08 2.92
C ILE A 8 16.11 -42.30 3.35
N THR A 9 16.00 -42.00 4.63
CA THR A 9 15.06 -41.01 5.18
C THR A 9 15.66 -39.62 4.99
N LEU A 10 15.06 -38.82 4.10
CA LEU A 10 15.35 -37.38 3.99
C LEU A 10 14.55 -36.62 5.06
N SER A 11 15.26 -36.17 6.09
CA SER A 11 14.76 -35.24 7.11
C SER A 11 14.82 -33.82 6.55
N LEU A 12 13.66 -33.20 6.29
CA LEU A 12 13.57 -31.76 6.02
C LEU A 12 13.84 -30.97 7.32
N PRO A 13 14.62 -29.87 7.27
CA PRO A 13 14.86 -29.03 8.45
C PRO A 13 13.62 -28.20 8.78
N ARG A 14 13.34 -28.11 10.08
CA ARG A 14 12.33 -27.25 10.70
C ARG A 14 12.65 -25.78 10.42
N PHE A 15 11.73 -25.03 9.83
CA PHE A 15 11.75 -23.58 9.85
C PHE A 15 10.97 -23.09 11.07
N THR A 16 11.67 -22.93 12.19
CA THR A 16 11.15 -22.16 13.32
C THR A 16 11.37 -20.67 13.04
N SER A 17 10.29 -19.91 12.87
CA SER A 17 10.33 -18.45 12.92
C SER A 17 10.60 -18.03 14.37
N CYS A 18 11.87 -17.79 14.68
CA CYS A 18 12.29 -17.12 15.90
C CYS A 18 13.37 -16.11 15.52
N PHE A 19 13.01 -14.83 15.42
CA PHE A 19 13.99 -13.75 15.41
C PHE A 19 14.65 -13.67 16.79
N VAL A 20 15.75 -14.40 16.97
CA VAL A 20 16.64 -14.23 18.12
C VAL A 20 17.66 -13.16 17.77
N SER A 21 17.44 -11.96 18.31
CA SER A 21 18.47 -10.92 18.41
C SER A 21 19.62 -11.44 19.27
N ARG A 22 20.82 -11.60 18.68
CA ARG A 22 22.04 -11.89 19.43
C ARG A 22 22.78 -10.59 19.74
N SER A 23 22.74 -10.25 21.02
CA SER A 23 23.61 -9.30 21.71
C SER A 23 25.09 -9.70 21.61
N ILE A 24 25.94 -8.77 21.17
CA ILE A 24 27.40 -8.80 21.33
C ILE A 24 27.81 -7.52 22.07
N HIS A 25 28.54 -7.65 23.19
CA HIS A 25 29.22 -6.58 23.92
C HIS A 25 30.75 -6.78 23.82
N PRO A 26 31.61 -5.81 24.20
CA PRO A 26 31.70 -4.43 23.69
C PRO A 26 33.16 -4.04 23.34
N ALA A 27 33.38 -3.11 22.40
CA ALA A 27 34.63 -2.32 22.38
C ALA A 27 34.48 -1.01 21.59
N THR A 28 34.70 0.10 22.31
CA THR A 28 35.20 1.42 21.85
C THR A 28 34.41 2.23 20.80
N SER A 29 33.46 3.02 21.32
CA SER A 29 33.36 4.49 21.18
C SER A 29 33.79 5.13 19.85
N ILE A 30 32.83 5.40 18.96
CA ILE A 30 32.72 6.67 18.24
C ILE A 30 31.23 7.06 18.22
N ALA A 31 30.92 8.25 18.71
CA ALA A 31 29.56 8.76 18.88
C ALA A 31 28.86 8.98 17.53
N ALA A 32 27.78 8.25 17.28
CA ALA A 32 26.77 8.59 16.30
C ALA A 32 25.50 8.96 17.06
N SER A 33 25.12 10.24 16.96
CA SER A 33 23.93 10.82 17.55
C SER A 33 22.66 10.14 16.99
N SER A 34 21.99 9.34 17.81
CA SER A 34 20.67 8.81 17.55
C SER A 34 19.63 9.92 17.77
N ILE A 35 18.94 10.32 16.70
CA ILE A 35 17.77 11.20 16.79
C ILE A 35 16.61 10.35 17.29
N SER A 36 16.31 10.52 18.57
CA SER A 36 15.09 10.03 19.22
C SER A 36 13.90 10.86 18.72
N LEU A 37 13.05 10.29 17.86
CA LEU A 37 11.76 10.87 17.52
C LEU A 37 10.76 10.63 18.66
N GLN A 38 10.69 11.57 19.59
CA GLN A 38 9.55 11.70 20.49
C GLN A 38 8.42 12.37 19.71
N SER A 39 7.39 11.58 19.35
CA SER A 39 6.15 12.10 18.75
C SER A 39 5.21 12.55 19.87
N SER A 40 4.98 13.86 19.96
CA SER A 40 4.02 14.47 20.88
C SER A 40 2.88 15.11 20.09
N ARG A 41 1.65 14.60 20.28
CA ARG A 41 0.33 15.11 19.84
C ARG A 41 0.34 16.49 19.15
N LEU A 42 -0.02 16.54 17.86
CA LEU A 42 0.18 17.69 16.96
C LEU A 42 -1.07 18.02 16.12
N PHE A 43 -2.12 18.68 16.61
CA PHE A 43 -3.10 19.27 15.67
C PHE A 43 -3.80 20.55 16.19
N GLY A 44 -4.11 21.46 15.25
CA GLY A 44 -4.82 22.77 15.38
C GLY A 44 -4.48 23.68 14.17
N LYS A 45 -5.34 24.49 13.51
CA LYS A 45 -6.73 24.96 13.71
C LYS A 45 -7.49 25.15 12.37
N SER A 46 -8.82 25.05 12.47
CA SER A 46 -9.95 25.50 11.61
C SER A 46 -10.42 24.64 10.41
N SER A 47 -9.61 24.28 9.41
CA SER A 47 -10.03 23.31 8.37
C SER A 47 -9.82 21.87 8.79
N ASP A 48 -8.83 21.65 9.66
CA ASP A 48 -8.52 20.34 10.24
C ASP A 48 -9.50 19.94 11.35
N GLU A 49 -10.34 20.86 11.85
CA GLU A 49 -11.32 20.54 12.90
C GLU A 49 -12.31 19.46 12.44
N GLU A 50 -12.79 19.49 11.18
CA GLU A 50 -13.71 18.48 10.65
C GLU A 50 -13.02 17.11 10.50
N THR A 51 -11.76 17.10 10.08
CA THR A 51 -10.96 15.89 9.90
C THR A 51 -10.53 15.27 11.25
N GLU A 52 -10.18 16.11 12.24
CA GLU A 52 -9.90 15.74 13.62
C GLU A 52 -11.15 15.27 14.37
N LEU A 53 -12.30 15.92 14.17
CA LEU A 53 -13.59 15.55 14.77
C LEU A 53 -14.07 14.17 14.28
N ILE A 54 -13.70 13.78 13.05
CA ILE A 54 -14.09 12.51 12.43
C ILE A 54 -12.98 11.43 12.59
N GLY A 55 -11.79 11.81 13.08
CA GLY A 55 -10.67 10.89 13.27
C GLY A 55 -10.10 10.31 11.97
N VAL A 56 -10.12 11.10 10.89
CA VAL A 56 -9.65 10.68 9.56
C VAL A 56 -8.15 10.91 9.45
N GLY A 57 -7.38 9.88 9.10
CA GLY A 57 -5.91 9.96 8.99
C GLY A 57 -5.38 10.66 7.74
N VAL A 58 -6.12 11.63 7.18
CA VAL A 58 -5.80 12.33 5.93
C VAL A 58 -5.58 13.82 6.21
N SER A 59 -4.34 14.29 6.16
CA SER A 59 -4.02 15.71 6.36
C SER A 59 -4.58 16.57 5.23
N ARG A 60 -5.18 17.72 5.59
CA ARG A 60 -5.60 18.80 4.68
C ARG A 60 -6.46 18.29 3.51
N LEU A 61 -7.54 17.60 3.84
CA LEU A 61 -8.40 16.90 2.88
C LEU A 61 -8.90 17.81 1.74
N ASP A 62 -9.38 19.01 2.06
CA ASP A 62 -9.89 19.95 1.05
C ASP A 62 -8.80 20.39 0.07
N THR A 63 -7.58 20.63 0.58
CA THR A 63 -6.43 20.95 -0.27
C THR A 63 -6.08 19.77 -1.16
N LEU A 64 -6.05 18.55 -0.62
CA LEU A 64 -5.80 17.33 -1.39
C LEU A 64 -6.84 17.17 -2.51
N GLN A 65 -8.14 17.28 -2.19
CA GLN A 65 -9.22 17.13 -3.15
C GLN A 65 -9.18 18.19 -4.25
N THR A 66 -8.85 19.43 -3.90
CA THR A 66 -8.70 20.52 -4.88
C THR A 66 -7.51 20.25 -5.81
N LEU A 67 -6.35 19.88 -5.26
CA LEU A 67 -5.16 19.54 -6.06
C LEU A 67 -5.41 18.35 -6.98
N LEU A 68 -6.08 17.31 -6.50
CA LEU A 68 -6.47 16.15 -7.32
C LEU A 68 -7.39 16.54 -8.46
N SER A 69 -8.40 17.39 -8.21
CA SER A 69 -9.35 17.84 -9.23
C SER A 69 -8.68 18.62 -10.35
N GLU A 70 -7.69 19.44 -9.98
CA GLU A 70 -7.01 20.31 -10.92
C GLU A 70 -5.88 19.60 -11.68
N ARG A 71 -5.14 18.71 -11.02
CA ARG A 71 -3.87 18.16 -11.55
C ARG A 71 -3.87 16.65 -11.77
N GLY A 72 -4.89 15.94 -11.29
CA GLY A 72 -4.89 14.48 -11.28
C GLY A 72 -4.08 13.92 -10.11
N ALA A 73 -4.00 12.59 -10.03
CA ALA A 73 -3.16 11.86 -9.10
C ALA A 73 -1.94 11.27 -9.85
N PRO A 74 -0.73 11.86 -9.69
CA PRO A 74 0.49 11.31 -10.26
C PRO A 74 0.72 9.85 -9.83
N GLY A 75 1.07 8.98 -10.79
CA GLY A 75 1.26 7.54 -10.58
C GLY A 75 -0.02 6.69 -10.61
N SER A 76 -1.19 7.31 -10.65
CA SER A 76 -2.47 6.60 -10.85
C SER A 76 -2.66 6.16 -12.31
N ARG A 77 -3.34 5.04 -12.51
CA ARG A 77 -3.66 4.52 -13.85
C ARG A 77 -4.97 5.07 -14.41
N GLY A 78 -5.98 5.25 -13.57
CA GLY A 78 -7.31 5.73 -13.95
C GLY A 78 -7.64 7.12 -13.45
N CYS A 79 -6.85 7.67 -12.53
CA CYS A 79 -7.03 9.02 -11.99
C CYS A 79 -5.82 9.91 -12.29
N SER A 80 -5.14 9.75 -13.44
CA SER A 80 -3.97 10.57 -13.78
C SER A 80 -4.30 11.93 -14.39
N GLN A 81 -5.55 12.13 -14.84
CA GLN A 81 -5.97 13.34 -15.53
C GLN A 81 -6.57 14.36 -14.55
N GLY A 82 -6.08 15.60 -14.61
CA GLY A 82 -6.68 16.75 -13.93
C GLY A 82 -7.75 17.43 -14.78
N GLY A 83 -7.95 18.74 -14.57
CA GLY A 83 -8.87 19.53 -15.39
C GLY A 83 -10.35 19.18 -15.24
N GLY A 84 -10.74 18.66 -14.06
CA GLY A 84 -12.12 18.32 -13.73
C GLY A 84 -12.54 16.88 -14.00
N ASP A 85 -11.65 16.00 -14.51
CA ASP A 85 -11.94 14.55 -14.57
C ASP A 85 -12.09 13.95 -13.17
N ILE A 86 -11.23 14.38 -12.23
CA ILE A 86 -11.34 13.97 -10.84
C ILE A 86 -12.31 14.90 -10.11
N VAL A 87 -13.36 14.32 -9.54
CA VAL A 87 -14.36 15.02 -8.74
C VAL A 87 -14.21 14.63 -7.26
N PRO A 88 -14.15 15.61 -6.34
CA PRO A 88 -14.12 15.36 -4.91
C PRO A 88 -15.33 14.57 -4.43
N ILE A 89 -15.12 13.70 -3.46
CA ILE A 89 -16.19 13.01 -2.73
C ILE A 89 -16.25 13.63 -1.33
N PRO A 90 -17.29 14.43 -1.02
CA PRO A 90 -17.45 14.97 0.33
C PRO A 90 -17.52 13.86 1.37
N LEU A 91 -16.98 14.08 2.57
CA LEU A 91 -17.02 13.08 3.64
C LEU A 91 -18.46 12.62 3.96
N SER A 92 -19.43 13.52 3.91
CA SER A 92 -20.86 13.20 4.07
C SER A 92 -21.40 12.22 3.03
N SER A 93 -20.79 12.16 1.85
CA SER A 93 -21.15 11.25 0.75
C SER A 93 -20.30 9.98 0.73
N SER A 94 -19.20 9.92 1.50
CA SER A 94 -18.30 8.76 1.57
C SER A 94 -18.93 7.49 2.16
N SER A 95 -20.07 7.66 2.83
CA SER A 95 -20.94 6.61 3.40
C SER A 95 -22.11 6.21 2.48
N SER A 96 -22.19 6.77 1.27
CA SER A 96 -23.25 6.44 0.30
C SER A 96 -23.22 4.96 -0.10
N SER A 97 -24.40 4.36 -0.28
CA SER A 97 -24.59 3.01 -0.84
C SER A 97 -23.86 2.74 -2.15
N GLU A 98 -23.47 3.77 -2.91
CA GLU A 98 -22.66 3.61 -4.12
C GLU A 98 -21.26 3.01 -3.84
N PHE A 99 -20.74 3.20 -2.62
CA PHE A 99 -19.45 2.66 -2.19
C PHE A 99 -19.59 1.35 -1.40
N LYS A 100 -20.78 0.75 -1.38
CA LYS A 100 -21.05 -0.52 -0.69
C LYS A 100 -20.08 -1.62 -1.13
N ASP A 101 -19.77 -1.69 -2.42
CA ASP A 101 -18.86 -2.69 -3.00
C ASP A 101 -17.40 -2.19 -3.11
N LEU A 102 -17.04 -1.07 -2.48
CA LEU A 102 -15.64 -0.67 -2.27
C LEU A 102 -15.03 -1.51 -1.12
N HIS A 103 -13.72 -1.68 -1.08
CA HIS A 103 -13.05 -2.35 0.04
C HIS A 103 -13.40 -1.69 1.39
N PRO A 104 -13.79 -2.45 2.45
CA PRO A 104 -14.29 -1.91 3.71
C PRO A 104 -13.35 -0.91 4.41
N HIS A 105 -12.04 -1.15 4.33
CA HIS A 105 -11.01 -0.29 4.89
C HIS A 105 -10.63 0.96 4.07
N LEU A 106 -11.28 1.22 2.92
CA LEU A 106 -11.00 2.40 2.11
C LEU A 106 -11.99 3.52 2.39
N LEU A 107 -11.50 4.73 2.64
CA LEU A 107 -12.30 5.96 2.63
C LEU A 107 -12.19 6.60 1.23
N PRO A 108 -13.28 6.69 0.45
CA PRO A 108 -13.21 7.32 -0.87
C PRO A 108 -13.05 8.83 -0.74
N LEU A 109 -12.09 9.42 -1.46
CA LEU A 109 -11.75 10.84 -1.40
C LEU A 109 -12.09 11.59 -2.69
N ALA A 110 -11.90 10.96 -3.84
CA ALA A 110 -12.21 11.55 -5.14
C ALA A 110 -12.41 10.45 -6.18
N ARG A 111 -13.17 10.72 -7.25
CA ARG A 111 -13.46 9.77 -8.33
C ARG A 111 -13.15 10.38 -9.70
N SER A 112 -12.52 9.60 -10.56
CA SER A 112 -12.40 9.91 -11.99
C SER A 112 -13.73 9.68 -12.70
N GLN A 113 -14.21 10.69 -13.43
CA GLN A 113 -15.42 10.60 -14.25
C GLN A 113 -15.21 9.70 -15.47
N SER A 114 -14.02 9.73 -16.06
CA SER A 114 -13.70 8.97 -17.28
C SER A 114 -13.52 7.48 -17.03
N THR A 115 -12.92 7.09 -15.91
CA THR A 115 -12.60 5.68 -15.63
C THR A 115 -13.48 5.05 -14.55
N GLY A 116 -14.09 5.88 -13.69
CA GLY A 116 -14.80 5.40 -12.49
C GLY A 116 -13.87 4.98 -11.35
N ASN A 117 -12.55 5.05 -11.53
CA ASN A 117 -11.59 4.76 -10.47
C ASN A 117 -11.69 5.81 -9.36
N VAL A 118 -11.33 5.40 -8.15
CA VAL A 118 -11.50 6.16 -6.92
C VAL A 118 -10.17 6.27 -6.20
N ILE A 119 -9.77 7.50 -5.90
CA ILE A 119 -8.68 7.78 -4.97
C ILE A 119 -9.23 7.62 -3.56
N CYS A 120 -8.58 6.77 -2.76
CA CYS A 120 -9.01 6.44 -1.42
C CYS A 120 -7.87 6.61 -0.42
N ALA A 121 -8.21 6.90 0.83
CA ALA A 121 -7.31 6.68 1.95
C ALA A 121 -7.54 5.28 2.54
N LEU A 122 -6.46 4.53 2.78
CA LEU A 122 -6.52 3.21 3.40
C LEU A 122 -6.40 3.34 4.91
N ARG A 123 -7.51 3.09 5.62
CA ARG A 123 -7.50 2.97 7.07
C ARG A 123 -6.84 1.65 7.45
N ARG A 124 -5.82 1.72 8.32
CA ARG A 124 -4.86 0.64 8.61
C ARG A 124 -4.06 0.21 7.39
N ALA A 125 -2.86 0.76 7.26
CA ALA A 125 -1.82 0.21 6.40
C ALA A 125 -1.37 -1.13 6.98
N TYR A 126 -1.45 -2.18 6.18
CA TYR A 126 -1.24 -3.55 6.64
C TYR A 126 0.24 -3.90 6.92
N ALA A 127 0.40 -4.93 7.76
CA ALA A 127 1.39 -6.02 7.72
C ALA A 127 2.69 -5.97 8.53
N ASP A 128 3.26 -4.84 8.94
CA ASP A 128 4.53 -4.90 9.72
C ASP A 128 4.35 -4.77 11.24
N ASP A 129 3.11 -4.65 11.69
CA ASP A 129 2.80 -4.50 13.10
C ASP A 129 2.14 -5.74 13.66
N ALA A 130 2.98 -6.57 14.26
CA ALA A 130 2.55 -7.73 15.04
C ALA A 130 1.63 -7.37 16.23
N GLY A 131 1.41 -6.08 16.55
CA GLY A 131 0.58 -5.64 17.66
C GLY A 131 -0.53 -4.68 17.24
N TYR A 132 -1.75 -4.91 17.74
CA TYR A 132 -2.89 -4.01 17.53
C TYR A 132 -2.58 -2.57 17.99
N ASP A 133 -1.89 -2.41 19.12
CA ASP A 133 -1.54 -1.10 19.68
C ASP A 133 -0.24 -0.51 19.10
N SER A 134 0.12 -0.89 17.87
CA SER A 134 1.34 -0.38 17.24
C SER A 134 1.29 1.14 16.99
N PRO A 135 2.43 1.84 17.07
CA PRO A 135 2.59 3.22 16.58
C PRO A 135 2.03 3.49 15.17
N SER A 136 1.85 2.48 14.31
CA SER A 136 1.25 2.67 12.98
C SER A 136 -0.22 3.07 13.00
N LEU A 137 -0.95 2.80 14.09
CA LEU A 137 -2.32 3.31 14.26
C LEU A 137 -2.37 4.86 14.27
N ALA A 138 -1.27 5.51 14.66
CA ALA A 138 -1.11 6.96 14.65
C ALA A 138 -0.46 7.49 13.36
N SER A 139 -0.10 6.60 12.42
CA SER A 139 0.51 7.01 11.15
C SER A 139 -0.56 7.52 10.17
N PRO A 140 -0.25 8.57 9.40
CA PRO A 140 -1.13 9.04 8.33
C PRO A 140 -1.51 7.91 7.36
N TRP A 141 -2.74 7.93 6.87
CA TRP A 141 -3.28 6.87 6.03
C TRP A 141 -2.66 6.92 4.63
N PRO A 142 -2.20 5.77 4.07
CA PRO A 142 -1.75 5.70 2.69
C PRO A 142 -2.84 6.09 1.71
N ILE A 143 -2.44 6.73 0.62
CA ILE A 143 -3.34 7.03 -0.49
C ILE A 143 -3.19 5.96 -1.55
N VAL A 144 -4.33 5.39 -1.94
CA VAL A 144 -4.40 4.29 -2.90
C VAL A 144 -5.40 4.60 -4.01
N GLU A 145 -5.25 3.91 -5.13
CA GLU A 145 -6.25 3.82 -6.19
C GLU A 145 -7.01 2.50 -6.07
N SER A 146 -8.34 2.56 -6.19
CA SER A 146 -9.21 1.39 -6.30
C SER A 146 -10.41 1.71 -7.21
N ALA A 147 -11.39 0.80 -7.32
CA ALA A 147 -12.69 1.10 -7.90
C ALA A 147 -13.77 0.23 -7.25
N VAL A 148 -15.02 0.69 -7.31
CA VAL A 148 -16.17 -0.04 -6.75
C VAL A 148 -16.33 -1.38 -7.49
N GLY A 149 -16.40 -2.48 -6.73
CA GLY A 149 -16.54 -3.83 -7.27
C GLY A 149 -15.23 -4.46 -7.77
N LEU A 150 -14.09 -3.78 -7.64
CA LEU A 150 -12.78 -4.38 -7.90
C LEU A 150 -12.20 -5.05 -6.65
N PRO A 151 -11.41 -6.13 -6.81
CA PRO A 151 -10.93 -6.95 -5.69
C PRO A 151 -9.74 -6.32 -4.93
N GLY A 152 -9.20 -5.18 -5.36
CA GLY A 152 -7.98 -4.69 -4.75
C GLY A 152 -7.71 -3.21 -4.97
N MET A 153 -6.47 -2.84 -4.65
CA MET A 153 -6.00 -1.47 -4.61
C MET A 153 -4.53 -1.38 -4.98
N ARG A 154 -4.08 -0.20 -5.39
CA ARG A 154 -2.67 0.11 -5.66
C ARG A 154 -2.22 1.30 -4.83
N LEU A 155 -1.07 1.20 -4.20
CA LEU A 155 -0.45 2.31 -3.49
C LEU A 155 -0.06 3.43 -4.46
N LEU A 156 -0.46 4.65 -4.14
CA LEU A 156 -0.03 5.87 -4.84
C LEU A 156 0.98 6.64 -4.00
N SER A 157 0.73 6.82 -2.71
CA SER A 157 1.63 7.52 -1.81
C SER A 157 1.50 7.01 -0.38
N LEU A 158 2.57 7.21 0.41
CA LEU A 158 2.56 6.85 1.83
C LEU A 158 1.54 7.65 2.65
N ASN A 159 1.15 8.85 2.20
CA ASN A 159 0.07 9.67 2.77
C ASN A 159 -0.30 10.85 1.86
N SER A 160 -1.29 11.65 2.28
CA SER A 160 -1.78 12.82 1.54
C SER A 160 -0.69 13.87 1.30
N GLU A 161 0.12 14.21 2.30
CA GLU A 161 1.18 15.23 2.16
C GLU A 161 2.22 14.84 1.11
N HIS A 162 2.64 13.57 1.07
CA HIS A 162 3.53 13.10 0.01
C HIS A 162 2.90 13.28 -1.37
N LEU A 163 1.62 12.92 -1.54
CA LEU A 163 0.93 13.05 -2.82
C LEU A 163 0.78 14.52 -3.24
N MET A 164 0.32 15.39 -2.34
CA MET A 164 0.15 16.81 -2.62
C MET A 164 1.47 17.49 -2.97
N ARG A 165 2.55 17.17 -2.24
CA ARG A 165 3.88 17.72 -2.53
C ARG A 165 4.45 17.19 -3.84
N ARG A 166 4.11 15.96 -4.24
CA ARG A 166 4.43 15.43 -5.58
C ARG A 166 3.67 16.17 -6.67
N ILE A 167 2.39 16.50 -6.47
CA ILE A 167 1.61 17.33 -7.40
C ILE A 167 2.27 18.72 -7.56
N CYS A 168 2.79 19.30 -6.48
CA CYS A 168 3.52 20.57 -6.54
C CYS A 168 4.83 20.46 -7.34
N ALA A 169 5.60 19.38 -7.13
CA ALA A 169 6.81 19.15 -7.90
C ALA A 169 6.51 18.95 -9.40
N ASP A 170 5.44 18.23 -9.74
CA ASP A 170 5.00 18.09 -11.13
C ASP A 170 4.59 19.44 -11.73
N THR A 171 3.85 20.25 -10.97
CA THR A 171 3.43 21.59 -11.36
C THR A 171 4.65 22.50 -11.58
N ASP A 172 5.63 22.51 -10.67
CA ASP A 172 6.88 23.26 -10.79
C ASP A 172 7.68 22.90 -12.04
N ALA A 173 7.62 21.63 -12.46
CA ALA A 173 8.37 21.15 -13.62
C ALA A 173 7.64 21.34 -14.95
N ASN A 174 6.30 21.40 -14.95
CA ASN A 174 5.49 21.24 -16.15
C ASN A 174 4.51 22.40 -16.43
N LEU A 175 4.30 23.32 -15.47
CA LEU A 175 3.50 24.53 -15.66
C LEU A 175 4.37 25.78 -15.49
N GLU A 176 3.93 26.87 -16.10
CA GLU A 176 4.60 28.18 -16.01
C GLU A 176 3.59 29.27 -15.62
N GLY A 177 4.11 30.39 -15.10
CA GLY A 177 3.32 31.59 -14.83
C GLY A 177 2.30 31.44 -13.69
N ASP A 178 1.21 32.19 -13.79
CA ASP A 178 0.22 32.36 -12.73
C ASP A 178 -0.47 31.04 -12.32
N ASP A 179 -0.62 30.10 -13.26
CA ASP A 179 -1.21 28.79 -12.99
C ASP A 179 -0.33 27.94 -12.06
N ALA A 180 0.98 27.92 -12.28
CA ALA A 180 1.92 27.23 -11.41
C ALA A 180 1.93 27.86 -10.01
N GLN A 181 2.00 29.19 -9.96
CA GLN A 181 2.03 29.93 -8.69
C GLN A 181 0.77 29.66 -7.86
N ARG A 182 -0.41 29.67 -8.47
CA ARG A 182 -1.68 29.43 -7.77
C ARG A 182 -1.75 28.03 -7.13
N ILE A 183 -1.28 26.99 -7.83
CA ILE A 183 -1.23 25.62 -7.30
C ILE A 183 -0.28 25.53 -6.10
N LEU A 184 0.90 26.15 -6.21
CA LEU A 184 1.90 26.17 -5.14
C LEU A 184 1.41 26.96 -3.93
N GLU A 185 0.74 28.09 -4.13
CA GLU A 185 0.10 28.88 -3.07
C GLU A 185 -0.99 28.07 -2.35
N LEU A 186 -1.84 27.37 -3.09
CA LEU A 186 -2.85 26.46 -2.54
C LEU A 186 -2.23 25.37 -1.66
N TYR A 187 -1.12 24.74 -2.09
CA TYR A 187 -0.42 23.75 -1.28
C TYR A 187 0.34 24.37 -0.10
N ASN A 188 0.87 25.59 -0.23
CA ASN A 188 1.60 26.23 0.85
C ASN A 188 0.69 26.80 1.93
N ASP A 189 -0.59 27.02 1.61
CA ASP A 189 -1.59 27.43 2.60
C ASP A 189 -1.73 26.39 3.72
N GLY A 190 -1.64 26.86 4.96
CA GLY A 190 -1.65 26.02 6.16
C GLY A 190 -0.30 25.40 6.57
N LEU A 191 0.77 25.52 5.77
CA LEU A 191 2.10 25.02 6.13
C LEU A 191 2.91 26.02 6.97
N GLY A 192 3.88 25.50 7.74
CA GLY A 192 4.79 26.27 8.59
C GLY A 192 4.25 26.53 10.01
N SER A 193 3.19 25.82 10.41
CA SER A 193 2.52 25.94 11.71
C SER A 193 3.15 25.07 12.82
N GLY A 194 4.03 24.14 12.45
CA GLY A 194 4.64 23.10 13.28
C GLY A 194 3.89 21.76 13.26
N SER A 195 2.76 21.66 12.56
CA SER A 195 1.81 20.54 12.72
C SER A 195 2.16 19.28 11.92
N LEU A 196 2.99 19.38 10.87
CA LEU A 196 3.28 18.26 9.94
C LEU A 196 4.76 17.80 9.98
N GLY A 197 5.51 18.14 11.03
CA GLY A 197 6.90 17.74 11.19
C GLY A 197 7.78 18.14 9.99
N ALA A 198 8.50 17.18 9.40
CA ALA A 198 9.40 17.44 8.26
C ALA A 198 8.65 17.85 6.96
N MET A 199 7.35 17.57 6.87
CA MET A 199 6.51 17.93 5.72
C MET A 199 5.84 19.30 5.89
N ASP A 200 5.97 19.93 7.06
CA ASP A 200 5.41 21.26 7.35
C ASP A 200 6.19 22.42 6.70
N VAL A 201 7.12 22.11 5.79
CA VAL A 201 7.94 23.11 5.11
C VAL A 201 7.28 23.47 3.77
N PRO A 202 6.98 24.76 3.53
CA PRO A 202 6.47 25.23 2.25
C PRO A 202 7.31 24.76 1.07
N TYR A 203 6.66 24.47 -0.04
CA TYR A 203 7.31 24.18 -1.31
C TYR A 203 7.85 25.47 -1.93
N GLU A 204 9.13 25.46 -2.34
CA GLU A 204 9.76 26.58 -3.05
C GLU A 204 9.66 26.35 -4.57
N MET A 205 9.08 27.30 -5.30
CA MET A 205 9.08 27.28 -6.78
C MET A 205 10.51 27.31 -7.33
N GLY A 206 10.75 26.59 -8.43
CA GLY A 206 12.06 26.34 -9.02
C GLY A 206 12.88 25.27 -8.29
N SER A 207 12.29 24.56 -7.32
CA SER A 207 13.00 23.53 -6.56
C SER A 207 13.44 22.35 -7.43
N VAL A 208 12.63 21.96 -8.42
CA VAL A 208 13.00 20.88 -9.35
C VAL A 208 14.21 21.28 -10.18
N GLU A 209 14.17 22.49 -10.76
CA GLU A 209 15.28 23.03 -11.57
C GLU A 209 16.55 23.22 -10.72
N LYS A 210 16.42 23.80 -9.52
CA LYS A 210 17.53 24.02 -8.57
C LYS A 210 18.28 22.75 -8.21
N LEU A 211 17.59 21.60 -8.16
CA LEU A 211 18.25 20.31 -7.94
C LEU A 211 19.01 19.82 -9.19
N GLY A 212 18.53 20.15 -10.40
CA GLY A 212 19.23 19.90 -11.67
C GLY A 212 19.23 18.45 -12.16
N TYR A 213 18.50 17.55 -11.49
CA TYR A 213 18.45 16.12 -11.81
C TYR A 213 17.13 15.66 -12.47
N GLY A 214 16.21 16.59 -12.75
CA GLY A 214 14.89 16.32 -13.30
C GLY A 214 13.84 15.94 -12.25
N LEU A 215 12.57 15.94 -12.66
CA LEU A 215 11.40 15.75 -11.79
C LEU A 215 11.44 14.42 -11.01
N GLU A 216 11.62 13.29 -11.69
CA GLU A 216 11.58 11.96 -11.07
C GLU A 216 12.61 11.83 -9.92
N LYS A 217 13.84 12.29 -10.15
CA LYS A 217 14.90 12.29 -9.13
C LYS A 217 14.64 13.30 -8.03
N TYR A 218 14.08 14.46 -8.35
CA TYR A 218 13.65 15.41 -7.33
C TYR A 218 12.64 14.80 -6.38
N VAL A 219 11.59 14.17 -6.93
CA VAL A 219 10.53 13.55 -6.12
C VAL A 219 11.11 12.47 -5.21
N LEU A 220 11.92 11.55 -5.74
CA LEU A 220 12.52 10.48 -4.93
C LEU A 220 13.47 10.98 -3.83
N LEU A 221 14.18 12.09 -4.05
CA LEU A 221 15.18 12.62 -3.11
C LEU A 221 14.63 13.64 -2.12
N ARG A 222 13.56 14.38 -2.47
CA ARG A 222 13.06 15.54 -1.71
C ARG A 222 11.61 15.44 -1.29
N VAL A 223 10.81 14.59 -1.93
CA VAL A 223 9.40 14.41 -1.59
C VAL A 223 9.17 13.09 -0.88
N GLY A 224 9.59 11.97 -1.47
CA GLY A 224 9.52 10.65 -0.84
C GLY A 224 9.47 9.52 -1.87
N PRO A 225 9.35 8.27 -1.39
CA PRO A 225 9.28 7.11 -2.28
C PRO A 225 7.87 7.01 -2.90
N PHE A 226 7.81 6.74 -4.21
CA PHE A 226 6.55 6.46 -4.93
C PHE A 226 6.68 5.17 -5.76
N PRO A 227 5.75 4.20 -5.63
CA PRO A 227 5.91 2.89 -6.27
C PRO A 227 6.12 2.98 -7.79
N ASP A 228 5.36 3.83 -8.47
CA ASP A 228 5.43 4.00 -9.92
C ASP A 228 6.76 4.61 -10.41
N LEU A 229 7.42 5.44 -9.58
CA LEU A 229 8.75 5.97 -9.90
C LEU A 229 9.83 4.89 -9.78
N TYR A 230 9.69 3.96 -8.83
CA TYR A 230 10.55 2.78 -8.77
C TYR A 230 10.30 1.83 -9.95
N GLU A 231 9.04 1.61 -10.35
CA GLU A 231 8.70 0.85 -11.56
C GLU A 231 9.33 1.51 -12.80
N THR A 232 9.18 2.82 -12.95
CA THR A 232 9.76 3.60 -14.06
C THR A 232 11.27 3.51 -14.08
N MET A 233 11.93 3.72 -12.93
CA MET A 233 13.38 3.66 -12.81
C MET A 233 13.93 2.27 -13.16
N ALA A 234 13.31 1.19 -12.66
CA ALA A 234 13.70 -0.17 -13.00
C ALA A 234 13.60 -0.42 -14.52
N ASN A 235 12.46 -0.08 -15.12
CA ASN A 235 12.27 -0.23 -16.57
C ASN A 235 13.25 0.62 -17.39
N GLN A 236 13.59 1.83 -16.95
CA GLN A 236 14.60 2.68 -17.61
C GLN A 236 15.99 2.02 -17.59
N HIS A 237 16.42 1.46 -16.45
CA HIS A 237 17.68 0.71 -16.37
C HIS A 237 17.66 -0.52 -17.29
N LEU A 238 16.59 -1.30 -17.24
CA LEU A 238 16.45 -2.47 -18.10
C LEU A 238 16.52 -2.11 -19.58
N SER A 239 15.86 -1.03 -20.00
CA SER A 239 15.87 -0.56 -21.39
C SER A 239 17.27 -0.19 -21.91
N ARG A 240 18.21 0.11 -21.01
CA ARG A 240 19.61 0.43 -21.32
C ARG A 240 20.53 -0.81 -21.26
N GLY A 241 19.97 -1.99 -20.98
CA GLY A 241 20.72 -3.23 -20.78
C GLY A 241 21.39 -3.35 -19.41
N ASP A 242 21.00 -2.50 -18.45
CA ASP A 242 21.52 -2.48 -17.09
C ASP A 242 20.60 -3.30 -16.16
N GLU A 243 20.71 -4.62 -16.27
CA GLU A 243 19.89 -5.57 -15.51
C GLU A 243 20.09 -5.41 -13.99
N GLU A 244 21.33 -5.27 -13.54
CA GLU A 244 21.67 -5.18 -12.11
C GLU A 244 20.99 -3.98 -11.46
N SER A 245 21.13 -2.78 -12.04
CA SER A 245 20.48 -1.59 -11.48
C SER A 245 18.96 -1.64 -11.59
N SER A 246 18.42 -2.31 -12.63
CA SER A 246 16.99 -2.55 -12.75
C SER A 246 16.45 -3.40 -11.61
N LEU A 247 17.10 -4.53 -11.31
CA LEU A 247 16.71 -5.41 -10.21
C LEU A 247 16.87 -4.72 -8.85
N ILE A 248 17.98 -4.00 -8.63
CA ILE A 248 18.19 -3.23 -7.39
C ILE A 248 17.08 -2.19 -7.19
N ALA A 249 16.69 -1.46 -8.23
CA ALA A 249 15.62 -0.47 -8.14
C ALA A 249 14.27 -1.12 -7.78
N ALA A 250 13.94 -2.24 -8.42
CA ALA A 250 12.69 -2.97 -8.16
C ALA A 250 12.67 -3.58 -6.74
N GLU A 251 13.77 -4.19 -6.30
CA GLU A 251 13.89 -4.75 -4.95
C GLU A 251 13.87 -3.65 -3.87
N ALA A 252 14.52 -2.52 -4.10
CA ALA A 252 14.49 -1.38 -3.19
C ALA A 252 13.06 -0.88 -2.94
N SER A 253 12.18 -0.96 -3.94
CA SER A 253 10.75 -0.64 -3.80
C SER A 253 10.08 -1.49 -2.72
N ASN A 254 10.33 -2.80 -2.70
CA ASN A 254 9.75 -3.73 -1.71
C ASN A 254 10.11 -3.34 -0.27
N GLY A 255 11.32 -2.84 -0.04
CA GLY A 255 11.76 -2.37 1.28
C GLY A 255 11.20 -1.01 1.69
N LYS A 256 10.65 -0.21 0.75
CA LYS A 256 10.06 1.11 1.03
C LYS A 256 8.57 1.07 1.28
N PHE A 257 7.88 0.06 0.76
CA PHE A 257 6.42 -0.05 0.81
C PHE A 257 6.00 -1.35 1.50
N GLY A 258 6.45 -1.51 2.76
CA GLY A 258 6.07 -2.63 3.60
C GLY A 258 4.56 -2.84 3.63
N GLY A 259 4.12 -4.09 3.50
CA GLY A 259 2.70 -4.45 3.52
C GLY A 259 1.90 -4.21 2.24
N PHE A 260 2.56 -3.81 1.14
CA PHE A 260 1.92 -3.72 -0.18
C PHE A 260 2.46 -4.77 -1.14
N GLY A 261 1.62 -5.74 -1.50
CA GLY A 261 1.95 -6.82 -2.43
C GLY A 261 2.28 -6.35 -3.84
N SER A 262 1.76 -5.21 -4.28
CA SER A 262 1.92 -4.73 -5.66
C SER A 262 3.39 -4.51 -6.07
N THR A 263 4.27 -4.18 -5.14
CA THR A 263 5.71 -4.00 -5.44
C THR A 263 6.38 -5.34 -5.71
N PHE A 264 6.03 -6.38 -4.94
CA PHE A 264 6.47 -7.75 -5.18
C PHE A 264 5.89 -8.31 -6.47
N ALA A 265 4.63 -7.97 -6.79
CA ALA A 265 4.01 -8.34 -8.07
C ALA A 265 4.77 -7.72 -9.25
N PHE A 266 5.16 -6.45 -9.16
CA PHE A 266 6.00 -5.81 -10.17
C PHE A 266 7.38 -6.49 -10.26
N TYR A 267 8.04 -6.75 -9.13
CA TYR A 267 9.35 -7.39 -9.09
C TYR A 267 9.32 -8.79 -9.72
N ALA A 268 8.30 -9.60 -9.42
CA ALA A 268 8.09 -10.89 -10.06
C ALA A 268 7.89 -10.77 -11.57
N LYS A 269 7.07 -9.79 -12.02
CA LYS A 269 6.89 -9.53 -13.47
C LYS A 269 8.20 -9.14 -14.15
N LEU A 270 9.02 -8.30 -13.53
CA LEU A 270 10.33 -7.92 -14.03
C LEU A 270 11.25 -9.15 -14.16
N LEU A 271 11.36 -9.96 -13.11
CA LEU A 271 12.15 -11.20 -13.14
C LEU A 271 11.65 -12.17 -14.21
N SER A 272 10.33 -12.31 -14.39
CA SER A 272 9.75 -13.16 -15.43
C SER A 272 10.10 -12.74 -16.87
N SER A 273 10.47 -11.47 -17.06
CA SER A 273 10.88 -10.94 -18.36
C SER A 273 12.34 -11.21 -18.70
N LEU A 274 13.13 -11.68 -17.73
CA LEU A 274 14.56 -11.93 -17.84
C LEU A 274 14.86 -13.43 -17.97
N PRO A 275 15.92 -13.82 -18.71
CA PRO A 275 16.28 -15.23 -18.87
C PRO A 275 16.91 -15.81 -17.59
N ASN A 276 16.60 -17.08 -17.27
CA ASN A 276 17.17 -17.84 -16.15
C ASN A 276 16.86 -17.26 -14.75
N ARG A 277 15.72 -16.57 -14.59
CA ARG A 277 15.27 -15.95 -13.32
C ARG A 277 13.97 -16.58 -12.80
N GLU A 278 13.64 -17.79 -13.25
CA GLU A 278 12.35 -18.43 -12.99
C GLU A 278 12.13 -18.73 -11.49
N GLU A 279 13.19 -19.14 -10.78
CA GLU A 279 13.11 -19.40 -9.33
C GLU A 279 12.92 -18.11 -8.52
N GLU A 280 13.68 -17.06 -8.85
CA GLU A 280 13.55 -15.75 -8.22
C GLU A 280 12.16 -15.14 -8.46
N CYS A 281 11.66 -15.24 -9.70
CA CYS A 281 10.31 -14.82 -10.07
C CYS A 281 9.25 -15.52 -9.22
N ARG A 282 9.34 -16.86 -9.12
CA ARG A 282 8.42 -17.67 -8.32
C ARG A 282 8.45 -17.25 -6.85
N ASP A 283 9.64 -17.06 -6.29
CA ASP A 283 9.78 -16.75 -4.87
C ASP A 283 9.28 -15.32 -4.57
N ALA A 284 9.54 -14.35 -5.45
CA ALA A 284 8.97 -13.01 -5.37
C ALA A 284 7.43 -13.02 -5.47
N ALA A 285 6.86 -13.81 -6.38
CA ALA A 285 5.42 -13.95 -6.51
C ALA A 285 4.78 -14.63 -5.27
N ARG A 286 5.46 -15.59 -4.65
CA ARG A 286 5.01 -16.19 -3.38
C ARG A 286 5.07 -15.20 -2.22
N MET A 287 6.10 -14.35 -2.18
CA MET A 287 6.16 -13.25 -1.20
C MET A 287 5.02 -12.26 -1.41
N CYS A 288 4.66 -11.97 -2.66
CA CYS A 288 3.49 -11.14 -2.99
C CYS A 288 2.19 -11.70 -2.39
N VAL A 289 1.94 -13.01 -2.52
CA VAL A 289 0.73 -13.67 -1.97
C VAL A 289 0.72 -13.72 -0.43
N ARG A 290 1.87 -13.53 0.22
CA ARG A 290 1.98 -13.40 1.68
C ARG A 290 1.75 -11.98 2.19
N MET A 291 1.73 -11.00 1.29
CA MET A 291 1.24 -9.67 1.62
C MET A 291 -0.30 -9.67 1.62
N PRO A 292 -0.96 -8.70 2.26
CA PRO A 292 -2.40 -8.57 2.22
C PRO A 292 -2.92 -8.62 0.78
N LEU A 293 -3.77 -9.60 0.47
CA LEU A 293 -4.14 -9.89 -0.92
C LEU A 293 -4.78 -8.70 -1.65
N PRO A 294 -5.64 -7.87 -1.02
CA PRO A 294 -6.17 -6.66 -1.67
C PRO A 294 -5.09 -5.71 -2.20
N SER A 295 -3.87 -5.72 -1.65
CA SER A 295 -2.76 -4.84 -2.04
C SER A 295 -1.91 -5.37 -3.21
N MET A 296 -2.16 -6.60 -3.67
CA MET A 296 -1.37 -7.25 -4.73
C MET A 296 -1.58 -6.62 -6.11
N GLY A 297 -2.77 -6.12 -6.37
CA GLY A 297 -3.16 -5.57 -7.67
C GLY A 297 -4.58 -5.04 -7.65
N LEU A 298 -4.99 -4.43 -8.76
CA LEU A 298 -6.29 -3.77 -8.85
C LEU A 298 -7.37 -4.73 -9.37
N THR A 299 -7.02 -5.60 -10.31
CA THR A 299 -7.98 -6.41 -11.08
C THR A 299 -7.82 -7.90 -10.79
N VAL A 300 -8.88 -8.67 -11.02
CA VAL A 300 -8.84 -10.14 -10.94
C VAL A 300 -7.73 -10.75 -11.82
N SER A 301 -7.43 -10.12 -12.97
CA SER A 301 -6.34 -10.54 -13.84
C SER A 301 -4.96 -10.36 -13.20
N ASP A 302 -4.78 -9.38 -12.33
CA ASP A 302 -3.52 -9.21 -11.61
C ASP A 302 -3.28 -10.41 -10.67
N PHE A 303 -4.32 -10.83 -9.95
CA PHE A 303 -4.28 -11.97 -9.01
C PHE A 303 -3.99 -13.28 -9.74
N ALA A 304 -4.69 -13.55 -10.85
CA ALA A 304 -4.43 -14.72 -11.68
C ALA A 304 -3.00 -14.73 -12.24
N THR A 305 -2.46 -13.56 -12.61
CA THR A 305 -1.08 -13.43 -13.09
C THR A 305 -0.07 -13.81 -12.01
N VAL A 306 -0.24 -13.30 -10.79
CA VAL A 306 0.65 -13.63 -9.67
C VAL A 306 0.53 -15.09 -9.27
N SER A 307 -0.68 -15.67 -9.27
CA SER A 307 -0.91 -17.10 -9.01
C SER A 307 -0.08 -18.00 -9.95
N LYS A 308 -0.04 -17.64 -11.24
CA LYS A 308 0.76 -18.35 -12.24
C LYS A 308 2.26 -18.19 -12.01
N MET A 309 2.73 -16.97 -11.75
CA MET A 309 4.15 -16.74 -11.46
C MET A 309 4.60 -17.48 -10.18
N ALA A 310 3.75 -17.54 -9.15
CA ALA A 310 4.00 -18.27 -7.91
C ALA A 310 3.99 -19.81 -8.07
N GLN A 311 3.61 -20.30 -9.27
CA GLN A 311 3.40 -21.71 -9.59
C GLN A 311 2.36 -22.39 -8.70
N TYR A 312 1.34 -21.63 -8.28
CA TYR A 312 0.12 -22.19 -7.70
C TYR A 312 -0.87 -22.59 -8.79
N ALA A 313 -0.89 -21.82 -9.88
CA ALA A 313 -1.61 -22.14 -11.10
C ALA A 313 -0.68 -22.46 -12.26
N ASP A 314 -1.17 -23.23 -13.22
CA ASP A 314 -0.46 -23.54 -14.46
C ASP A 314 -0.54 -22.35 -15.42
N ALA A 315 0.50 -22.15 -16.24
CA ALA A 315 0.54 -21.03 -17.19
C ALA A 315 -0.68 -21.00 -18.15
N ALA A 316 -1.17 -22.19 -18.52
CA ALA A 316 -2.31 -22.39 -19.41
C ALA A 316 -3.68 -22.22 -18.75
N ASP A 317 -3.75 -22.14 -17.41
CA ASP A 317 -5.03 -21.97 -16.72
C ASP A 317 -5.67 -20.64 -17.11
N ASN A 318 -7.00 -20.61 -17.22
CA ASN A 318 -7.73 -19.36 -17.35
C ASN A 318 -7.78 -18.63 -15.99
N THR A 319 -8.31 -17.41 -15.99
CA THR A 319 -8.38 -16.56 -14.78
C THR A 319 -9.12 -17.24 -13.62
N GLU A 320 -10.25 -17.87 -13.89
CA GLU A 320 -11.09 -18.51 -12.87
C GLU A 320 -10.36 -19.70 -12.22
N THR A 321 -9.80 -20.59 -13.03
CA THR A 321 -9.01 -21.73 -12.54
C THR A 321 -7.78 -21.27 -11.75
N ALA A 322 -7.10 -20.21 -12.21
CA ALA A 322 -5.92 -19.70 -11.54
C ALA A 322 -6.23 -19.08 -10.17
N LEU A 323 -7.39 -18.42 -10.03
CA LEU A 323 -7.89 -17.93 -8.73
C LEU A 323 -8.31 -19.06 -7.81
N GLN A 324 -9.00 -20.07 -8.33
CA GLN A 324 -9.39 -21.22 -7.51
C GLN A 324 -8.17 -21.93 -6.93
N LYS A 325 -7.13 -22.16 -7.74
CA LYS A 325 -5.86 -22.74 -7.26
C LYS A 325 -5.14 -21.84 -6.25
N LEU A 326 -5.17 -20.52 -6.46
CA LEU A 326 -4.62 -19.55 -5.51
C LEU A 326 -5.36 -19.64 -4.16
N ARG A 327 -6.68 -19.72 -4.19
CA ARG A 327 -7.52 -19.91 -3.01
C ARG A 327 -7.22 -21.22 -2.30
N ASP A 328 -7.14 -22.33 -3.01
CA ASP A 328 -6.81 -23.63 -2.43
C ASP A 328 -5.44 -23.60 -1.72
N MET A 329 -4.49 -22.84 -2.26
CA MET A 329 -3.19 -22.64 -1.62
C MET A 329 -3.26 -21.71 -0.42
N TYR A 330 -4.03 -20.63 -0.50
CA TYR A 330 -4.26 -19.70 0.61
C TYR A 330 -4.89 -20.41 1.82
N GLU A 331 -5.94 -21.23 1.61
CA GLU A 331 -6.59 -21.98 2.69
C GLU A 331 -5.61 -22.95 3.36
N LYS A 332 -4.79 -23.68 2.58
CA LYS A 332 -3.76 -24.58 3.13
C LYS A 332 -2.71 -23.85 3.98
N ILE A 333 -2.29 -22.66 3.55
CA ILE A 333 -1.34 -21.84 4.32
C ILE A 333 -1.97 -21.39 5.62
N ARG A 334 -3.21 -20.90 5.57
CA ARG A 334 -3.96 -20.46 6.73
C ARG A 334 -4.19 -21.58 7.75
N GLU A 335 -4.62 -22.76 7.30
CA GLU A 335 -4.78 -23.94 8.16
C GLU A 335 -3.47 -24.28 8.90
N HIS A 336 -2.35 -24.27 8.18
CA HIS A 336 -1.03 -24.51 8.77
C HIS A 336 -0.63 -23.43 9.79
N GLU A 337 -0.88 -22.15 9.48
CA GLU A 337 -0.58 -21.04 10.39
C GLU A 337 -1.47 -21.05 11.65
N GLN A 338 -2.70 -21.54 11.56
CA GLN A 338 -3.58 -21.73 12.71
C GLN A 338 -3.07 -22.86 13.61
N ASP A 339 -2.63 -23.98 13.03
CA ASP A 339 -2.07 -25.12 13.78
C ASP A 339 -0.79 -24.72 14.53
N GLU A 340 0.06 -23.88 13.93
CA GLU A 340 1.33 -23.43 14.54
C GLU A 340 1.16 -22.35 15.63
N ASN A 341 0.13 -21.50 15.55
CA ASN A 341 -0.02 -20.31 16.39
C ASN A 341 -1.04 -20.44 17.55
N ASN A 342 -1.37 -21.66 17.96
CA ASN A 342 -2.48 -21.97 18.90
C ASN A 342 -2.33 -21.47 20.37
N GLY A 343 -1.44 -20.51 20.67
CA GLY A 343 -1.10 -20.13 22.05
C GLY A 343 -1.15 -18.66 22.46
N ASP A 344 -0.80 -17.71 21.59
CA ASP A 344 -0.35 -16.37 22.05
C ASP A 344 -1.07 -15.16 21.41
N LYS A 345 -2.18 -15.35 20.69
CA LYS A 345 -2.88 -14.24 20.02
C LYS A 345 -3.88 -13.55 20.96
N SER A 346 -3.81 -12.21 21.01
CA SER A 346 -4.82 -11.38 21.66
C SER A 346 -6.15 -11.41 20.89
N VAL A 347 -7.26 -11.15 21.58
CA VAL A 347 -8.60 -11.10 20.97
C VAL A 347 -8.66 -10.16 19.76
N LYS A 348 -7.96 -9.02 19.83
CA LYS A 348 -7.93 -8.05 18.72
C LYS A 348 -7.11 -8.55 17.52
N GLN A 349 -6.01 -9.26 17.75
CA GLN A 349 -5.23 -9.88 16.67
C GLN A 349 -6.05 -10.97 15.97
N THR A 350 -6.73 -11.83 16.73
CA THR A 350 -7.64 -12.85 16.16
C THR A 350 -8.73 -12.19 15.32
N ALA A 351 -9.37 -11.13 15.83
CA ALA A 351 -10.40 -10.40 15.09
C ALA A 351 -9.85 -9.74 13.81
N MET A 352 -8.61 -9.23 13.82
CA MET A 352 -7.97 -8.73 12.60
C MET A 352 -7.72 -9.84 11.58
N GLU A 353 -7.23 -11.00 12.02
CA GLU A 353 -7.00 -12.14 11.13
C GLU A 353 -8.29 -12.68 10.53
N ASP A 354 -9.37 -12.78 11.33
CA ASP A 354 -10.67 -13.23 10.86
C ASP A 354 -11.31 -12.23 9.88
N ALA A 355 -11.21 -10.92 10.16
CA ALA A 355 -11.65 -9.89 9.21
C ALA A 355 -10.83 -9.91 7.91
N ASN A 356 -9.50 -10.05 8.01
CA ASN A 356 -8.62 -10.15 6.84
C ASN A 356 -8.92 -11.39 6.01
N TYR A 357 -9.25 -12.52 6.64
CA TYR A 357 -9.69 -13.71 5.94
C TYR A 357 -10.91 -13.44 5.04
N LEU A 358 -11.94 -12.76 5.57
CA LEU A 358 -13.11 -12.40 4.77
C LEU A 358 -12.76 -11.48 3.59
N LEU A 359 -11.86 -10.53 3.80
CA LEU A 359 -11.37 -9.64 2.75
C LEU A 359 -10.61 -10.40 1.66
N ASP A 360 -9.69 -11.28 2.06
CA ASP A 360 -8.87 -12.10 1.17
C ASP A 360 -9.74 -13.06 0.34
N ILE A 361 -10.72 -13.72 0.96
CA ILE A 361 -11.68 -14.59 0.26
C ILE A 361 -12.52 -13.79 -0.73
N ALA A 362 -12.96 -12.57 -0.37
CA ALA A 362 -13.69 -11.73 -1.29
C ALA A 362 -12.85 -11.39 -2.53
N CYS A 363 -11.56 -11.07 -2.37
CA CYS A 363 -10.64 -10.85 -3.48
C CYS A 363 -10.53 -12.07 -4.41
N LEU A 364 -10.39 -13.25 -3.82
CA LEU A 364 -10.11 -14.49 -4.54
C LEU A 364 -11.33 -15.10 -5.23
N THR A 365 -12.52 -14.83 -4.70
CA THR A 365 -13.80 -15.36 -5.23
C THR A 365 -14.55 -14.37 -6.11
N GLY A 366 -14.16 -13.09 -6.07
CA GLY A 366 -14.93 -12.01 -6.69
C GLY A 366 -16.22 -11.70 -5.93
N GLN A 367 -16.36 -12.18 -4.68
CA GLN A 367 -17.47 -11.82 -3.81
C GLN A 367 -17.44 -10.31 -3.58
N LYS A 368 -18.63 -9.71 -3.59
CA LYS A 368 -18.78 -8.27 -3.34
C LYS A 368 -18.49 -7.96 -1.88
N TYR A 369 -17.68 -6.93 -1.64
CA TYR A 369 -17.41 -6.48 -0.28
C TYR A 369 -18.68 -6.10 0.49
N GLY A 370 -19.69 -5.60 -0.21
CA GLY A 370 -20.99 -5.28 0.37
C GLY A 370 -21.69 -6.44 1.08
N GLU A 371 -21.32 -7.69 0.79
CA GLU A 371 -21.91 -8.90 1.37
C GLU A 371 -21.20 -9.33 2.67
N VAL A 372 -19.94 -8.95 2.86
CA VAL A 372 -19.12 -9.35 4.04
C VAL A 372 -18.91 -8.21 5.04
N ARG A 373 -19.31 -6.98 4.71
CA ARG A 373 -19.13 -5.79 5.56
C ARG A 373 -19.71 -5.93 6.97
N GLU A 374 -20.96 -6.38 7.07
CA GLU A 374 -21.64 -6.55 8.36
C GLU A 374 -20.92 -7.60 9.21
N GLU A 375 -20.47 -8.70 8.61
CA GLU A 375 -19.72 -9.75 9.29
C GLU A 375 -18.38 -9.23 9.80
N ILE A 376 -17.62 -8.50 8.98
CA ILE A 376 -16.36 -7.84 9.37
C ILE A 376 -16.60 -6.88 10.54
N ALA A 377 -17.66 -6.08 10.49
CA ALA A 377 -17.99 -5.15 11.55
C ALA A 377 -18.34 -5.88 12.86
N ASN A 378 -19.09 -6.98 12.79
CA ASN A 378 -19.44 -7.80 13.95
C ASN A 378 -18.21 -8.48 14.59
N ILE A 379 -17.24 -8.92 13.77
CA ILE A 379 -15.94 -9.41 14.26
C ILE A 379 -15.24 -8.33 15.08
N TYR A 380 -15.18 -7.10 14.57
CA TYR A 380 -14.56 -5.97 15.27
C TYR A 380 -15.30 -5.57 16.55
N ARG A 381 -16.65 -5.48 16.53
CA ARG A 381 -17.45 -5.18 17.74
C ARG A 381 -17.22 -6.22 18.84
N SER A 382 -17.19 -7.49 18.47
CA SER A 382 -16.96 -8.60 19.41
C SER A 382 -15.60 -8.54 20.11
N ALA A 383 -14.60 -7.91 19.47
CA ALA A 383 -13.27 -7.68 20.02
C ALA A 383 -13.11 -6.31 20.73
N GLY A 384 -14.19 -5.53 20.86
CA GLY A 384 -14.16 -4.20 21.46
C GLY A 384 -13.49 -3.14 20.57
N MET A 385 -13.49 -3.35 19.25
CA MET A 385 -12.88 -2.47 18.24
C MET A 385 -13.94 -1.60 17.55
N GLU A 386 -14.72 -0.85 18.33
CA GLU A 386 -15.93 -0.14 17.83
C GLU A 386 -15.62 0.81 16.68
N SER A 387 -14.57 1.60 16.78
CA SER A 387 -14.19 2.55 15.72
C SER A 387 -13.90 1.87 14.38
N ASP A 388 -13.38 0.63 14.41
CA ASP A 388 -13.09 -0.13 13.20
C ASP A 388 -14.35 -0.79 12.63
N ALA A 389 -15.25 -1.25 13.50
CA ALA A 389 -16.56 -1.75 13.12
C ALA A 389 -17.40 -0.67 12.44
N ASP A 390 -17.51 0.50 13.07
CA ASP A 390 -18.24 1.66 12.54
C ASP A 390 -17.70 2.08 11.19
N PHE A 391 -16.38 2.00 10.99
CA PHE A 391 -15.78 2.33 9.71
C PHE A 391 -16.06 1.30 8.62
N ALA A 392 -15.97 0.00 8.94
CA ALA A 392 -16.27 -1.08 8.00
C ALA A 392 -17.74 -1.06 7.56
N ASP A 393 -18.64 -0.70 8.49
CA ASP A 393 -20.10 -0.69 8.33
C ASP A 393 -20.68 0.71 8.04
N ARG A 394 -19.83 1.71 7.77
CA ARG A 394 -20.26 3.11 7.62
C ARG A 394 -21.25 3.36 6.48
N ILE A 395 -21.45 2.39 5.59
CA ILE A 395 -22.25 2.54 4.39
C ILE A 395 -23.73 2.43 4.77
N GLN A 396 -24.51 3.47 4.44
CA GLN A 396 -25.94 3.57 4.75
C GLN A 396 -26.82 3.36 3.51
#